data_AF-A0A958N8G4-F1
#
_entry.id   AF-A0A958N8G4-F1
#
_cell.length_a   1.000
_cell.length_b   1.000
_cell.length_c   1.000
_cell.angle_alpha   90.00
_cell.angle_beta   90.00
_cell.angle_gamma   90.00
#
_symmetry.space_group_name_H-M   'P 1'
#
loop_
_entity.id
_entity.type
_entity.pdbx_description
1 polymer ?
#
loop_
_entity_poly.entity_id
_entity_poly.type
_entity_poly.pdbx_seq_one_letter_code
_entity_poly.pdbx_strand_id
1 'polypeptide(L)'
;MRLNWSQRVLAQLSLLILFVALGSQSALGIDFQSNDPCKWALSDPNRILDMVAQEIREGKLTYVPPGVYGRILRGQEDVDFTLMSPNHRRRIVLFMSSDGIERTFHMDNKDDPLEVIGYPKQQIENFRSNGTKFRLLLIYNPKGIVRATWDNLLVKLESSYGPNHPATRLYIKFELKLKTTSFNELFPDGVATSVDADQLTDESSLEDYRSFLYSELNLNSLFTG
;
A
#
# COMPACT_ATOMS: atom_id res chain seq x y z
N MET A 1 -9.67 0.72 -33.30
CA MET A 1 -8.59 -0.06 -32.66
C MET A 1 -8.62 0.28 -31.17
N ARG A 2 -9.20 -0.60 -30.34
CA ARG A 2 -9.37 -0.38 -28.89
C ARG A 2 -8.09 -0.85 -28.18
N LEU A 3 -7.38 0.06 -27.51
CA LEU A 3 -6.22 -0.28 -26.69
C LEU A 3 -6.66 -1.15 -25.50
N ASN A 4 -5.88 -2.19 -25.21
CA ASN A 4 -6.16 -3.17 -24.16
C ASN A 4 -5.98 -2.54 -22.76
N TRP A 5 -6.74 -3.01 -21.76
CA TRP A 5 -6.85 -2.40 -20.41
C TRP A 5 -5.49 -2.23 -19.71
N SER A 6 -4.56 -3.18 -19.94
CA SER A 6 -3.19 -3.14 -19.44
C SER A 6 -2.37 -1.93 -19.93
N GLN A 7 -2.66 -1.40 -21.12
CA GLN A 7 -1.94 -0.25 -21.69
C GLN A 7 -2.45 1.10 -21.16
N ARG A 8 -3.68 1.16 -20.63
CA ARG A 8 -4.26 2.39 -20.06
C ARG A 8 -3.80 2.63 -18.62
N VAL A 9 -3.57 1.58 -17.86
CA VAL A 9 -3.07 1.67 -16.47
C VAL A 9 -1.58 2.04 -16.43
N LEU A 10 -0.79 1.61 -17.42
CA LEU A 10 0.64 1.93 -17.51
C LEU A 10 0.92 3.41 -17.87
N ALA A 11 -0.02 4.11 -18.50
CA ALA A 11 0.16 5.51 -18.90
C ALA A 11 -0.06 6.53 -17.77
N GLN A 12 -0.59 6.12 -16.61
CA GLN A 12 -0.84 7.02 -15.47
C GLN A 12 0.17 6.89 -14.31
N LEU A 13 1.16 6.00 -14.42
CA LEU A 13 2.16 5.74 -13.38
C LEU A 13 3.55 6.31 -13.73
N SER A 14 3.59 7.48 -14.35
CA SER A 14 4.82 8.28 -14.47
C SER A 14 5.07 9.03 -13.17
N LEU A 15 5.47 8.31 -12.11
CA LEU A 15 5.92 8.94 -10.87
C LEU A 15 7.42 8.69 -10.67
N LEU A 16 8.15 9.80 -10.58
CA LEU A 16 9.58 9.90 -10.30
C LEU A 16 10.03 8.92 -9.20
N ILE A 17 11.00 8.07 -9.52
CA ILE A 17 11.75 7.29 -8.55
C ILE A 17 12.99 8.10 -8.19
N LEU A 18 13.04 8.66 -6.97
CA LEU A 18 14.24 9.33 -6.47
C LEU A 18 15.18 8.27 -5.87
N PHE A 19 16.36 8.09 -6.48
CA PHE A 19 17.49 7.38 -5.88
C PHE A 19 18.47 8.42 -5.35
N VAL A 20 18.85 8.34 -4.08
CA VAL A 20 20.00 9.09 -3.56
C VAL A 20 21.12 8.10 -3.24
N ALA A 21 22.12 8.09 -4.13
CA ALA A 21 23.46 7.57 -3.87
C ALA A 21 24.34 8.71 -3.32
N LEU A 22 25.25 8.36 -2.40
CA LEU A 22 26.13 9.25 -1.66
C LEU A 22 27.03 10.11 -2.57
N GLY A 23 27.15 11.41 -2.28
CA GLY A 23 28.14 12.30 -2.90
C GLY A 23 28.07 13.77 -2.45
N SER A 24 28.96 14.13 -1.51
CA SER A 24 29.59 15.45 -1.24
C SER A 24 28.81 16.79 -1.30
N GLN A 25 28.81 17.46 -0.12
CA GLN A 25 28.97 18.91 0.18
C GLN A 25 28.28 19.98 -0.68
N SER A 26 27.47 20.85 -0.04
CA SER A 26 27.83 22.26 0.26
C SER A 26 26.77 22.94 1.15
N ALA A 27 27.25 23.82 2.02
CA ALA A 27 26.49 24.58 3.01
C ALA A 27 25.77 25.79 2.41
N LEU A 28 24.59 26.14 2.94
CA LEU A 28 24.04 27.50 2.90
C LEU A 28 23.25 27.76 4.18
N GLY A 29 23.67 28.78 4.93
CA GLY A 29 23.03 29.23 6.17
C GLY A 29 21.80 30.08 5.88
N ILE A 30 20.76 29.92 6.72
CA ILE A 30 19.62 30.82 6.81
C ILE A 30 19.24 30.96 8.29
N ASP A 31 19.02 32.22 8.67
CA ASP A 31 18.82 32.77 10.01
C ASP A 31 17.48 32.30 10.66
N PHE A 32 17.52 32.04 11.97
CA PHE A 32 16.46 31.38 12.75
C PHE A 32 15.67 32.37 13.60
N GLN A 33 14.47 32.80 13.18
CA GLN A 33 13.50 33.43 14.09
C GLN A 33 12.03 33.15 13.70
N SER A 34 11.54 31.92 13.92
CA SER A 34 10.20 31.74 14.50
C SER A 34 10.08 30.35 15.14
N ASN A 35 9.35 30.26 16.25
CA ASN A 35 9.25 29.05 17.10
C ASN A 35 8.06 28.14 16.74
N ASP A 36 7.69 28.07 15.46
CA ASP A 36 6.53 27.31 14.97
C ASP A 36 6.99 26.28 13.92
N PRO A 37 7.54 25.11 14.33
CA PRO A 37 8.29 24.19 13.47
C PRO A 37 7.52 23.65 12.26
N CYS A 38 6.20 23.88 12.20
CA CYS A 38 5.33 23.39 11.15
C CYS A 38 5.08 24.36 9.99
N LYS A 39 5.45 25.65 10.07
CA LYS A 39 4.98 26.63 9.06
C LYS A 39 5.88 26.85 7.84
N TRP A 40 7.18 26.54 7.91
CA TRP A 40 8.13 26.86 6.83
C TRP A 40 8.72 25.62 6.15
N ALA A 41 8.53 24.44 6.72
CA ALA A 41 9.08 23.18 6.20
C ALA A 41 8.23 22.55 5.08
N LEU A 42 7.05 23.09 4.77
CA LEU A 42 6.04 22.41 3.96
C LEU A 42 6.05 22.75 2.45
N SER A 43 7.01 23.52 1.93
CA SER A 43 7.01 23.88 0.50
C SER A 43 7.70 22.85 -0.40
N ASP A 44 8.58 22.01 0.12
CA ASP A 44 9.29 20.99 -0.66
C ASP A 44 9.00 19.57 -0.14
N PRO A 45 8.17 18.79 -0.86
CA PRO A 45 7.91 17.39 -0.57
C PRO A 45 9.17 16.55 -0.36
N ASN A 46 10.23 16.78 -1.12
CA ASN A 46 11.44 15.96 -1.04
C ASN A 46 12.16 16.18 0.30
N ARG A 47 12.21 17.43 0.77
CA ARG A 47 12.82 17.77 2.07
C ARG A 47 12.09 17.09 3.23
N ILE A 48 10.76 17.01 3.17
CA ILE A 48 9.96 16.29 4.17
C ILE A 48 10.32 14.79 4.16
N LEU A 49 10.37 14.19 2.98
CA LEU A 49 10.70 12.76 2.83
C LEU A 49 12.13 12.46 3.29
N ASP A 50 13.09 13.31 2.97
CA ASP A 50 14.49 13.17 3.39
C ASP A 50 14.64 13.29 4.90
N MET A 51 13.94 14.24 5.53
CA MET A 51 13.90 14.38 6.99
C MET A 51 13.38 13.10 7.66
N VAL A 52 12.20 12.61 7.23
CA VAL A 52 11.61 11.37 7.78
C VAL A 52 12.54 10.17 7.54
N ALA A 53 13.10 10.04 6.34
CA ALA A 53 14.04 8.97 6.03
C ALA A 53 15.29 9.01 6.92
N GLN A 54 15.81 10.21 7.19
CA GLN A 54 16.97 10.40 8.05
C GLN A 54 16.66 10.04 9.51
N GLU A 55 15.53 10.51 10.05
CA GLU A 55 15.13 10.18 11.42
C GLU A 55 14.90 8.67 11.62
N ILE A 56 14.31 7.99 10.64
CA ILE A 56 14.18 6.52 10.67
C ILE A 56 15.54 5.84 10.71
N ARG A 57 16.50 6.25 9.86
CA ARG A 57 17.85 5.66 9.83
C ARG A 57 18.61 5.89 11.12
N GLU A 58 18.40 7.04 11.76
CA GLU A 58 19.02 7.37 13.04
C GLU A 58 18.31 6.74 14.24
N GLY A 59 17.14 6.13 14.05
CA GLY A 59 16.32 5.58 15.14
C GLY A 59 15.76 6.67 16.06
N LYS A 60 15.53 7.88 15.52
CA LYS A 60 15.08 9.07 16.26
C LYS A 60 13.72 9.58 15.78
N LEU A 61 13.01 8.79 14.99
CA LEU A 61 11.70 9.18 14.49
C LEU A 61 10.74 9.36 15.67
N THR A 62 10.21 10.57 15.79
CA THR A 62 9.22 10.93 16.83
C THR A 62 7.88 11.33 16.23
N TYR A 63 7.88 11.78 14.98
CA TYR A 63 6.69 12.29 14.32
C TYR A 63 6.80 12.11 12.82
N VAL A 64 5.69 11.72 12.20
CA VAL A 64 5.58 11.67 10.74
C VAL A 64 4.53 12.68 10.28
N PRO A 65 4.90 13.70 9.47
CA PRO A 65 3.95 14.67 8.97
C PRO A 65 2.77 14.02 8.21
N PRO A 66 1.54 14.52 8.36
CA PRO A 66 0.41 14.11 7.56
C PRO A 66 0.73 14.21 6.06
N GLY A 67 0.20 13.26 5.29
CA GLY A 67 0.46 13.19 3.86
C GLY A 67 1.72 12.42 3.50
N VAL A 68 2.58 12.04 4.45
CA VAL A 68 3.62 11.04 4.22
C VAL A 68 3.02 9.65 4.32
N TYR A 69 3.30 8.81 3.33
CA TYR A 69 2.90 7.42 3.27
C TYR A 69 4.11 6.53 3.02
N GLY A 70 4.05 5.32 3.54
CA GLY A 70 5.11 4.33 3.47
C GLY A 70 4.64 3.12 2.72
N ARG A 71 5.51 2.55 1.88
CA ARG A 71 5.29 1.24 1.27
C ARG A 71 6.47 0.36 1.56
N ILE A 72 6.23 -0.83 2.12
CA ILE A 72 7.27 -1.83 2.28
C ILE A 72 7.41 -2.62 0.98
N LEU A 73 8.63 -2.65 0.47
CA LEU A 73 9.05 -3.41 -0.70
C LEU A 73 9.87 -4.61 -0.23
N ARG A 74 9.74 -5.74 -0.93
CA ARG A 74 10.48 -6.98 -0.64
C ARG A 74 11.13 -7.52 -1.91
N GLY A 75 12.43 -7.77 -1.88
CA GLY A 75 13.24 -8.27 -3.01
C GLY A 75 14.46 -9.04 -2.53
N GLN A 76 15.29 -9.59 -3.42
CA GLN A 76 16.55 -10.24 -3.08
C GLN A 76 17.75 -9.39 -3.54
N GLU A 77 17.61 -8.73 -4.69
CA GLU A 77 18.65 -7.92 -5.31
C GLU A 77 18.24 -6.45 -5.38
N ASP A 78 19.21 -5.55 -5.57
CA ASP A 78 18.94 -4.12 -5.62
C ASP A 78 18.06 -3.73 -6.82
N VAL A 79 18.17 -4.47 -7.92
CA VAL A 79 17.35 -4.32 -9.12
C VAL A 79 15.87 -4.65 -8.87
N ASP A 80 15.56 -5.48 -7.87
CA ASP A 80 14.17 -5.82 -7.52
C ASP A 80 13.38 -4.64 -6.94
N PHE A 81 14.09 -3.59 -6.54
CA PHE A 81 13.52 -2.36 -5.97
C PHE A 81 13.49 -1.20 -6.99
N THR A 82 14.19 -1.33 -8.11
CA THR A 82 14.22 -0.30 -9.16
C THR A 82 13.15 -0.55 -10.22
N LEU A 83 12.78 -1.82 -10.44
CA LEU A 83 11.83 -2.23 -11.46
C LEU A 83 10.43 -2.46 -10.87
N MET A 84 9.40 -1.99 -11.59
CA MET A 84 8.07 -2.57 -11.42
C MET A 84 8.19 -4.06 -11.66
N SER A 85 7.73 -4.88 -10.71
CA SER A 85 7.89 -6.31 -10.85
C SER A 85 7.17 -6.81 -12.11
N PRO A 86 7.82 -7.61 -12.95
CA PRO A 86 7.13 -8.27 -14.06
C PRO A 86 6.12 -9.31 -13.56
N ASN A 87 6.24 -9.72 -12.30
CA ASN A 87 5.28 -10.60 -11.66
C ASN A 87 4.04 -9.80 -11.23
N HIS A 88 2.99 -9.85 -12.05
CA HIS A 88 1.67 -9.29 -11.76
C HIS A 88 1.02 -9.84 -10.46
N ARG A 89 1.55 -10.96 -9.92
CA ARG A 89 1.14 -11.52 -8.63
C ARG A 89 2.00 -11.04 -7.46
N ARG A 90 3.03 -10.20 -7.67
CA ARG A 90 3.86 -9.66 -6.58
C ARG A 90 3.00 -8.73 -5.73
N ARG A 91 2.67 -9.22 -4.53
CA ARG A 91 1.82 -8.52 -3.58
C ARG A 91 2.54 -7.29 -3.01
N ILE A 92 1.80 -6.19 -2.88
CA ILE A 92 2.22 -5.09 -1.99
C ILE A 92 2.31 -5.71 -0.60
N VAL A 93 3.47 -5.60 0.03
CA VAL A 93 3.69 -6.18 1.36
C VAL A 93 2.90 -5.39 2.39
N LEU A 94 3.02 -4.07 2.34
CA LEU A 94 2.28 -3.17 3.20
C LEU A 94 2.28 -1.76 2.62
N PHE A 95 1.16 -1.05 2.80
CA PHE A 95 1.06 0.39 2.58
C PHE A 95 0.51 1.05 3.85
N MET A 96 1.23 2.05 4.36
CA MET A 96 0.96 2.70 5.65
C MET A 96 0.82 4.21 5.49
N SER A 97 -0.09 4.81 6.23
CA SER A 97 -0.14 6.27 6.44
C SER A 97 0.90 6.70 7.47
N SER A 98 0.98 8.02 7.71
CA SER A 98 1.94 8.64 8.62
C SER A 98 1.93 8.02 10.01
N ASP A 99 0.75 7.76 10.57
CA ASP A 99 0.55 7.08 11.85
C ASP A 99 1.09 5.63 11.87
N GLY A 100 0.92 4.91 10.77
CA GLY A 100 1.48 3.56 10.61
C GLY A 100 3.00 3.56 10.54
N ILE A 101 3.61 4.54 9.84
CA ILE A 101 5.06 4.73 9.83
C ILE A 101 5.55 5.06 11.23
N GLU A 102 4.93 6.02 11.89
CA GLU A 102 5.30 6.47 13.23
C GLU A 102 5.26 5.29 14.20
N ARG A 103 4.16 4.53 14.27
CA ARG A 103 4.06 3.34 15.13
C ARG A 103 5.13 2.29 14.84
N THR A 104 5.46 2.10 13.56
CA THR A 104 6.41 1.06 13.14
C THR A 104 7.86 1.42 13.45
N PHE A 105 8.21 2.71 13.32
CA PHE A 105 9.60 3.18 13.39
C PHE A 105 9.86 4.18 14.53
N HIS A 106 8.91 4.36 15.45
CA HIS A 106 9.06 5.27 16.60
C HIS A 106 10.33 4.92 17.38
N MET A 107 11.04 5.94 17.87
CA MET A 107 12.28 5.76 18.64
C MET A 107 12.16 4.84 19.87
N ASP A 108 10.96 4.79 20.47
CA ASP A 108 10.68 3.95 21.64
C ASP A 108 10.37 2.49 21.28
N ASN A 109 10.13 2.21 19.99
CA ASN A 109 9.82 0.88 19.52
C ASN A 109 11.12 0.08 19.34
N LYS A 110 11.25 -1.00 20.11
CA LYS A 110 12.43 -1.88 20.10
C LYS A 110 12.21 -3.16 19.29
N ASP A 111 10.98 -3.40 18.84
CA ASP A 111 10.62 -4.58 18.07
C ASP A 111 11.10 -4.42 16.62
N ASP A 112 11.30 -5.55 15.94
CA ASP A 112 11.59 -5.54 14.52
C ASP A 112 10.42 -4.89 13.76
N PRO A 113 10.64 -3.91 12.87
CA PRO A 113 9.59 -3.31 12.06
C PRO A 113 8.71 -4.34 11.33
N LEU A 114 9.27 -5.50 10.94
CA LEU A 114 8.52 -6.57 10.31
C LEU A 114 7.59 -7.31 11.30
N GLU A 115 7.96 -7.41 12.58
CA GLU A 115 7.08 -7.97 13.62
C GLU A 115 5.93 -7.02 13.92
N VAL A 116 6.19 -5.71 13.96
CA VAL A 116 5.19 -4.67 14.24
C VAL A 116 4.07 -4.67 13.20
N ILE A 117 4.40 -5.02 11.95
CA ILE A 117 3.47 -5.17 10.83
C ILE A 117 2.93 -6.61 10.68
N GLY A 118 3.06 -7.43 11.72
CA GLY A 118 2.39 -8.72 11.80
C GLY A 118 3.13 -9.91 11.19
N TYR A 119 4.40 -9.79 10.78
CA TYR A 119 5.16 -10.98 10.41
C TYR A 119 5.58 -11.79 11.65
N PRO A 120 5.30 -13.10 11.71
CA PRO A 120 5.83 -13.96 12.76
C PRO A 120 7.35 -14.05 12.71
N LYS A 121 8.01 -14.12 13.86
CA LYS A 121 9.48 -14.24 14.00
C LYS A 121 10.09 -15.32 13.09
N GLN A 122 9.52 -16.51 13.09
CA GLN A 122 9.97 -17.62 12.26
C GLN A 122 9.91 -17.29 10.76
N GLN A 123 8.90 -16.54 10.33
CA GLN A 123 8.78 -16.12 8.94
C GLN A 123 9.84 -15.06 8.58
N ILE A 124 10.16 -14.15 9.50
CA ILE A 124 11.23 -13.16 9.33
C ILE A 124 12.59 -13.84 9.21
N GLU A 125 12.86 -14.83 10.07
CA GLU A 125 14.07 -15.65 9.99
C GLU A 125 14.18 -16.37 8.63
N ASN A 126 13.07 -16.94 8.15
CA ASN A 126 13.01 -17.56 6.83
C ASN A 126 13.26 -16.56 5.69
N PHE A 127 12.78 -15.33 5.80
CA PHE A 127 13.10 -14.30 4.81
C PHE A 127 14.59 -13.98 4.81
N ARG A 128 15.18 -13.79 6.00
CA ARG A 128 16.61 -13.50 6.16
C ARG A 128 17.50 -14.62 5.63
N SER A 129 17.19 -15.87 5.96
CA SER A 129 17.99 -17.03 5.51
C SER A 129 17.95 -17.21 3.98
N ASN A 130 16.84 -16.82 3.35
CA ASN A 130 16.69 -16.83 1.88
C ASN A 130 17.23 -15.57 1.18
N GLY A 131 17.98 -14.72 1.89
CA GLY A 131 18.56 -13.49 1.34
C GLY A 131 17.53 -12.43 0.97
N THR A 132 16.32 -12.49 1.54
CA THR A 132 15.27 -11.50 1.29
C THR A 132 15.62 -10.20 2.00
N LYS A 133 15.53 -9.11 1.26
CA LYS A 133 15.72 -7.73 1.71
C LYS A 133 14.38 -6.99 1.72
N PHE A 134 14.25 -6.05 2.64
CA PHE A 134 13.11 -5.15 2.74
C PHE A 134 13.57 -3.70 2.60
N ARG A 135 12.77 -2.87 1.93
CA ARG A 135 13.00 -1.42 1.81
C ARG A 135 11.70 -0.67 2.07
N LEU A 136 11.81 0.47 2.76
CA LEU A 136 10.70 1.41 2.92
C LEU A 136 10.78 2.47 1.82
N LEU A 137 9.74 2.58 1.01
CA LEU A 137 9.53 3.67 0.09
C LEU A 137 8.63 4.70 0.78
N LEU A 138 9.09 5.95 0.87
CA LEU A 138 8.29 7.07 1.37
C LEU A 138 7.72 7.87 0.20
N ILE A 139 6.46 8.29 0.31
CA ILE A 139 5.74 9.04 -0.71
C ILE A 139 4.97 10.17 -0.03
N TYR A 140 5.03 11.38 -0.59
CA TYR A 140 4.29 12.52 -0.08
C TYR A 140 3.06 12.82 -0.94
N ASN A 141 1.90 12.94 -0.30
CA ASN A 141 0.58 13.20 -0.88
C ASN A 141 0.31 12.42 -2.18
N PRO A 142 0.42 11.08 -2.15
CA PRO A 142 0.11 10.27 -3.31
C PRO A 142 -1.35 10.47 -3.72
N LYS A 143 -1.57 10.74 -5.01
CA LYS A 143 -2.92 10.84 -5.58
C LYS A 143 -3.52 9.44 -5.73
N GLY A 144 -4.82 9.31 -5.48
CA GLY A 144 -5.56 8.08 -5.74
C GLY A 144 -5.40 6.99 -4.68
N ILE A 145 -4.82 7.32 -3.52
CA ILE A 145 -4.78 6.41 -2.37
C ILE A 145 -5.97 6.70 -1.47
N VAL A 146 -6.77 5.67 -1.22
CA VAL A 146 -7.93 5.71 -0.34
C VAL A 146 -7.80 4.62 0.71
N ARG A 147 -8.36 4.85 1.90
CA ARG A 147 -8.39 3.81 2.95
C ARG A 147 -9.14 2.59 2.43
N ALA A 148 -8.65 1.41 2.75
CA ALA A 148 -9.36 0.16 2.47
C ALA A 148 -10.57 0.02 3.39
N THR A 149 -11.66 0.69 3.05
CA THR A 149 -12.96 0.53 3.70
C THR A 149 -13.94 -0.08 2.72
N TRP A 150 -14.97 -0.73 3.25
CA TRP A 150 -16.07 -1.22 2.43
C TRP A 150 -16.67 -0.09 1.58
N ASP A 151 -16.84 1.11 2.14
CA ASP A 151 -17.43 2.24 1.41
C ASP A 151 -16.52 2.71 0.26
N ASN A 152 -15.20 2.77 0.49
CA ASN A 152 -14.25 3.11 -0.58
C ASN A 152 -14.13 2.01 -1.64
N LEU A 153 -14.38 0.75 -1.28
CA LEU A 153 -14.50 -0.34 -2.26
C LEU A 153 -15.70 -0.12 -3.19
N LEU A 154 -16.85 0.32 -2.68
CA LEU A 154 -18.00 0.64 -3.52
C LEU A 154 -17.67 1.77 -4.51
N VAL A 155 -17.07 2.86 -4.03
CA VAL A 155 -16.62 3.96 -4.91
C VAL A 155 -15.66 3.44 -5.99
N LYS A 156 -14.75 2.53 -5.62
CA LYS A 156 -13.82 1.90 -6.58
C LYS A 156 -14.56 1.06 -7.62
N LEU A 157 -15.53 0.25 -7.21
CA LEU A 157 -16.37 -0.55 -8.11
C LEU A 157 -17.14 0.33 -9.08
N GLU A 158 -17.82 1.36 -8.60
CA GLU A 158 -18.57 2.32 -9.41
C GLU A 158 -17.67 3.02 -10.44
N SER A 159 -16.49 3.47 -10.03
CA SER A 159 -15.55 4.13 -10.95
C SER A 159 -14.98 3.19 -12.02
N SER A 160 -14.90 1.88 -11.73
CA SER A 160 -14.22 0.91 -12.59
C SER A 160 -15.19 0.20 -13.55
N TYR A 161 -16.40 -0.11 -13.08
CA TYR A 161 -17.40 -0.88 -13.83
C TYR A 161 -18.69 -0.10 -14.12
N GLY A 162 -18.93 1.00 -13.40
CA GLY A 162 -20.17 1.77 -13.46
C GLY A 162 -21.24 1.29 -12.47
N PRO A 163 -22.25 2.13 -12.18
CA PRO A 163 -23.29 1.83 -11.19
C PRO A 163 -24.19 0.66 -11.61
N ASN A 164 -24.35 0.44 -12.92
CA ASN A 164 -25.22 -0.58 -13.48
C ASN A 164 -24.48 -1.87 -13.86
N HIS A 165 -23.28 -2.11 -13.35
CA HIS A 165 -22.59 -3.38 -13.55
C HIS A 165 -22.95 -4.37 -12.43
N PRO A 166 -23.08 -5.69 -12.70
CA PRO A 166 -23.28 -6.70 -11.67
C PRO A 166 -22.29 -6.57 -10.50
N ALA A 167 -21.01 -6.31 -10.78
CA ALA A 167 -19.98 -6.09 -9.75
C ALA A 167 -20.34 -4.99 -8.73
N THR A 168 -21.05 -3.94 -9.15
CA THR A 168 -21.48 -2.84 -8.28
C THR A 168 -22.81 -3.15 -7.61
N ARG A 169 -23.79 -3.69 -8.36
CA ARG A 169 -25.10 -4.02 -7.79
C ARG A 169 -25.03 -5.13 -6.74
N LEU A 170 -24.19 -6.14 -6.98
CA LEU A 170 -23.96 -7.23 -6.04
C LEU A 170 -23.33 -6.74 -4.74
N TYR A 171 -22.50 -5.68 -4.78
CA TYR A 171 -22.01 -5.02 -3.56
C TYR A 171 -23.20 -4.58 -2.70
N ILE A 172 -24.13 -3.82 -3.29
CA ILE A 172 -25.29 -3.26 -2.59
C ILE A 172 -26.18 -4.40 -2.07
N LYS A 173 -26.38 -5.44 -2.88
CA LYS A 173 -27.14 -6.65 -2.51
C LYS A 173 -26.53 -7.36 -1.29
N PHE A 174 -25.20 -7.44 -1.22
CA PHE A 174 -24.48 -8.24 -0.24
C PHE A 174 -23.77 -7.44 0.86
N GLU A 175 -23.89 -6.12 0.89
CA GLU A 175 -23.10 -5.22 1.73
C GLU A 175 -23.03 -5.67 3.19
N LEU A 176 -24.19 -5.92 3.80
CA LEU A 176 -24.27 -6.35 5.19
C LEU A 176 -23.55 -7.69 5.39
N LYS A 177 -23.79 -8.68 4.52
CA LYS A 177 -23.15 -10.00 4.61
C LYS A 177 -21.64 -9.92 4.38
N LEU A 178 -21.16 -9.06 3.49
CA LEU A 178 -19.72 -8.84 3.26
C LEU A 178 -19.01 -8.27 4.50
N LYS A 179 -19.72 -7.45 5.28
CA LYS A 179 -19.24 -6.82 6.51
C LYS A 179 -19.26 -7.77 7.71
N THR A 180 -20.19 -8.73 7.74
CA THR A 180 -20.41 -9.60 8.92
C THR A 180 -19.91 -11.03 8.76
N THR A 181 -19.79 -11.54 7.53
CA THR A 181 -19.37 -12.92 7.26
C THR A 181 -17.87 -12.96 7.05
N SER A 182 -17.18 -13.79 7.84
CA SER A 182 -15.73 -13.96 7.72
C SER A 182 -15.36 -14.73 6.45
N PHE A 183 -14.11 -14.58 6.00
CA PHE A 183 -13.64 -15.34 4.83
C PHE A 183 -13.69 -16.86 5.07
N ASN A 184 -13.30 -17.31 6.27
CA ASN A 184 -13.26 -18.72 6.63
C ASN A 184 -14.66 -19.36 6.70
N GLU A 185 -15.70 -18.57 6.99
CA GLU A 185 -17.09 -19.06 6.92
C GLU A 185 -17.51 -19.39 5.49
N LEU A 186 -17.08 -18.59 4.50
CA LEU A 186 -17.40 -18.80 3.08
C LEU A 186 -16.46 -19.80 2.42
N PHE A 187 -15.21 -19.87 2.89
CA PHE A 187 -14.18 -20.74 2.34
C PHE A 187 -13.49 -21.49 3.49
N PRO A 188 -14.11 -22.54 4.04
CA PRO A 188 -13.54 -23.31 5.16
C PRO A 188 -12.16 -23.90 4.84
N ASP A 189 -11.94 -24.27 3.59
CA ASP A 189 -10.67 -24.80 3.09
C ASP A 189 -9.65 -23.70 2.73
N GLY A 190 -10.03 -22.42 2.91
CA GLY A 190 -9.21 -21.26 2.60
C GLY A 190 -9.02 -20.98 1.11
N VAL A 191 -9.74 -21.70 0.24
CA VAL A 191 -9.62 -21.59 -1.22
C VAL A 191 -10.86 -20.91 -1.79
N ALA A 192 -10.67 -19.71 -2.35
CA ALA A 192 -11.66 -19.06 -3.20
C ALA A 192 -11.35 -19.34 -4.68
N THR A 193 -12.40 -19.61 -5.47
CA THR A 193 -12.28 -19.78 -6.92
C THR A 193 -11.95 -18.45 -7.58
N SER A 194 -11.24 -18.45 -8.72
CA SER A 194 -11.06 -17.20 -9.48
C SER A 194 -12.35 -16.89 -10.24
N VAL A 195 -12.94 -15.72 -10.00
CA VAL A 195 -14.13 -15.25 -10.72
C VAL A 195 -13.81 -13.90 -11.36
N ASP A 196 -13.95 -13.83 -12.67
CA ASP A 196 -13.70 -12.60 -13.43
C ASP A 196 -14.95 -11.71 -13.45
N ALA A 197 -14.77 -10.41 -13.70
CA ALA A 197 -15.88 -9.46 -13.72
C ALA A 197 -16.99 -9.86 -14.71
N ASP A 198 -16.63 -10.42 -15.86
CA ASP A 198 -17.55 -10.82 -16.93
C ASP A 198 -18.37 -12.08 -16.59
N GLN A 199 -17.97 -12.81 -15.55
CA GLN A 199 -18.70 -14.00 -15.06
C GLN A 199 -19.77 -13.63 -14.01
N LEU A 200 -19.75 -12.40 -13.50
CA LEU A 200 -20.73 -11.93 -12.54
C LEU A 200 -22.07 -11.62 -13.21
N THR A 201 -23.13 -12.11 -12.58
CA THR A 201 -24.52 -11.80 -12.93
C THR A 201 -25.28 -11.40 -11.67
N ASP A 202 -26.48 -10.83 -11.80
CA ASP A 202 -27.27 -10.47 -10.62
C ASP A 202 -27.70 -11.69 -9.77
N GLU A 203 -27.62 -12.88 -10.35
CA GLU A 203 -27.89 -14.17 -9.70
C GLU A 203 -26.66 -14.79 -9.03
N SER A 204 -25.47 -14.20 -9.21
CA SER A 204 -24.25 -14.68 -8.56
C SER A 204 -24.42 -14.73 -7.04
N SER A 205 -23.85 -15.78 -6.45
CA SER A 205 -23.90 -16.01 -5.00
C SER A 205 -22.99 -15.05 -4.24
N LEU A 206 -23.11 -15.02 -2.92
CA LEU A 206 -22.17 -14.30 -2.06
C LEU A 206 -20.74 -14.86 -2.21
N GLU A 207 -20.61 -16.17 -2.40
CA GLU A 207 -19.31 -16.85 -2.58
C GLU A 207 -18.67 -16.47 -3.91
N ASP A 208 -19.43 -16.44 -5.01
CA ASP A 208 -18.95 -15.99 -6.32
C ASP A 208 -18.50 -14.53 -6.26
N TYR A 209 -19.31 -13.68 -5.60
CA TYR A 209 -18.99 -12.28 -5.48
C TYR A 209 -17.75 -12.06 -4.59
N ARG A 210 -17.64 -12.77 -3.47
CA ARG A 210 -16.46 -12.73 -2.60
C ARG A 210 -15.23 -13.25 -3.32
N SER A 211 -15.37 -14.29 -4.12
CA SER A 211 -14.33 -14.83 -4.98
C SER A 211 -13.83 -13.78 -5.97
N PHE A 212 -14.73 -13.10 -6.69
CA PHE A 212 -14.39 -11.98 -7.57
C PHE A 212 -13.64 -10.85 -6.85
N LEU A 213 -14.17 -10.43 -5.71
CA LEU A 213 -13.56 -9.42 -4.85
C LEU A 213 -12.12 -9.81 -4.47
N TYR A 214 -11.85 -11.10 -4.28
CA TYR A 214 -10.55 -11.63 -3.90
C TYR A 214 -9.61 -11.86 -5.08
N SER A 215 -10.09 -12.35 -6.21
CA SER A 215 -9.28 -12.68 -7.38
C SER A 215 -8.99 -11.46 -8.25
N GLU A 216 -10.02 -10.67 -8.55
CA GLU A 216 -9.93 -9.58 -9.53
C GLU A 216 -9.54 -8.25 -8.87
N LEU A 217 -10.19 -7.92 -7.75
CA LEU A 217 -9.88 -6.69 -6.99
C LEU A 217 -8.77 -6.88 -5.95
N ASN A 218 -8.34 -8.13 -5.74
CA ASN A 218 -7.28 -8.49 -4.81
C ASN A 218 -7.52 -7.91 -3.40
N LEU A 219 -8.74 -7.99 -2.88
CA LEU A 219 -9.13 -7.36 -1.62
C LEU A 219 -8.30 -7.80 -0.40
N ASN A 220 -7.73 -9.00 -0.42
CA ASN A 220 -6.75 -9.40 0.60
C ASN A 220 -5.55 -8.45 0.67
N SER A 221 -5.10 -7.89 -0.45
CA SER A 221 -3.99 -6.92 -0.48
C SER A 221 -4.37 -5.52 0.04
N LEU A 222 -5.67 -5.25 0.20
CA LEU A 222 -6.17 -4.01 0.78
C LEU A 222 -6.30 -4.09 2.30
N PHE A 223 -6.48 -5.29 2.86
CA PHE A 223 -6.75 -5.50 4.29
C PHE A 223 -5.64 -6.19 5.07
N THR A 224 -4.62 -6.77 4.43
CA THR A 224 -3.41 -7.21 5.14
C THR A 224 -2.53 -6.00 5.40
N GLY A 225 -2.78 -5.38 6.56
CA GLY A 225 -1.85 -4.54 7.30
C GLY A 225 -0.90 -5.40 8.13
#